data_AF-A0A814TGG2-F1
#
_entry.id   AF-A0A814TGG2-F1
#
_cell.length_a   1.000
_cell.length_b   1.000
_cell.length_c   1.000
_cell.angle_alpha   90.00
_cell.angle_beta   90.00
_cell.angle_gamma   90.00
#
_symmetry.space_group_name_H-M   'P 1'
#
loop_
_entity.id
_entity.type
_entity.pdbx_description
1 polymer ?
#
loop_
_entity_poly.entity_id
_entity_poly.type
_entity_poly.pdbx_seq_one_letter_code
_entity_poly.pdbx_strand_id
1 'polypeptide(L)'
;VRDWGNPFHLQKLFTYRREKIAKQKGNQNYINARFRSPLANYLPHLVPSQVATAHFQLVLSCDHRFGIDSILIGICYSGTGDHGFSRRRLFTTVTLINQYPIGSILLENPYYGLRKPPDQSRSSLLYITDL
;
A
#
# COMPACT_ATOMS: atom_id res chain seq x y z
N VAL A 1 29.95 8.94 8.05
CA VAL A 1 29.12 8.10 7.15
C VAL A 1 30.05 7.29 6.26
N ARG A 2 30.55 6.12 6.70
CA ARG A 2 31.55 5.33 5.94
C ARG A 2 31.05 3.96 5.46
N ASP A 3 29.83 3.55 5.82
CA ASP A 3 29.33 2.19 5.54
C ASP A 3 27.97 2.12 4.84
N TRP A 4 27.41 3.26 4.40
CA TRP A 4 26.17 3.26 3.65
C TRP A 4 26.43 2.73 2.24
N GLY A 5 25.74 1.64 1.88
CA GLY A 5 25.90 1.01 0.57
C GLY A 5 26.91 -0.14 0.54
N ASN A 6 27.49 -0.52 1.69
CA ASN A 6 28.35 -1.69 1.77
C ASN A 6 27.59 -2.96 1.30
N PRO A 7 28.06 -3.66 0.24
CA PRO A 7 27.37 -4.82 -0.33
C PRO A 7 27.11 -5.94 0.68
N PHE A 8 28.02 -6.16 1.63
CA PHE A 8 27.87 -7.18 2.66
C PHE A 8 26.71 -6.86 3.62
N HIS A 9 26.61 -5.60 4.05
CA HIS A 9 25.50 -5.15 4.90
C HIS A 9 24.15 -5.22 4.15
N LEU A 10 24.14 -4.87 2.87
CA LEU A 10 22.94 -5.00 2.04
C LEU A 10 22.52 -6.45 1.90
N GLN A 11 23.45 -7.37 1.66
CA GLN A 11 23.17 -8.80 1.56
C GLN A 11 22.60 -9.36 2.87
N LYS A 12 23.20 -9.01 4.01
CA LYS A 12 22.69 -9.38 5.34
C LYS A 12 21.29 -8.83 5.59
N LEU A 13 21.03 -7.59 5.22
CA LEU A 13 19.71 -6.96 5.32
C LEU A 13 18.66 -7.68 4.45
N PHE A 14 19.01 -8.02 3.21
CA PHE A 14 18.12 -8.74 2.30
C PHE A 14 17.78 -10.14 2.82
N THR A 15 18.77 -10.88 3.32
CA THR A 15 18.56 -12.21 3.92
C THR A 15 17.65 -12.12 5.14
N TYR A 16 17.95 -11.20 6.07
CA TYR A 16 17.11 -10.97 7.26
C TYR A 16 15.67 -10.62 6.90
N ARG A 17 15.47 -9.73 5.92
CA ARG A 17 14.13 -9.36 5.44
C ARG A 17 13.39 -10.56 4.87
N ARG A 18 14.03 -11.38 4.03
CA ARG A 18 13.42 -12.59 3.44
C ARG A 18 13.00 -13.59 4.51
N GLU A 19 13.85 -13.84 5.51
CA GLU A 19 13.53 -14.73 6.62
C GLU A 19 12.37 -14.20 7.47
N LYS A 20 12.37 -12.90 7.78
CA LYS A 20 11.28 -12.26 8.52
C LYS A 20 9.96 -12.36 7.77
N ILE A 21 9.97 -12.09 6.46
CA ILE A 21 8.82 -12.25 5.56
C ILE A 21 8.29 -13.68 5.58
N ALA A 22 9.17 -14.68 5.49
CA ALA A 22 8.77 -16.08 5.48
C ALA A 22 8.09 -16.52 6.80
N LYS A 23 8.52 -15.95 7.93
CA LYS A 23 7.93 -16.20 9.26
C LYS A 23 6.62 -15.44 9.51
N GLN A 24 6.34 -14.38 8.76
CA GLN A 24 5.19 -13.48 8.94
C GLN A 24 3.85 -14.01 8.35
N LYS A 25 3.68 -15.33 8.25
CA LYS A 25 2.40 -15.96 7.86
C LYS A 25 1.41 -15.98 9.03
N GLY A 26 0.82 -14.84 9.34
CA GLY A 26 -0.41 -14.75 10.13
C GLY A 26 -1.64 -15.02 9.26
N ASN A 27 -2.75 -15.42 9.87
CA ASN A 27 -4.04 -15.49 9.18
C ASN A 27 -4.58 -14.05 9.09
N GLN A 28 -4.57 -13.44 7.89
CA GLN A 28 -5.06 -12.07 7.68
C GLN A 28 -6.29 -12.06 6.77
N ASN A 29 -7.23 -11.19 7.11
CA ASN A 29 -8.39 -10.90 6.30
C ASN A 29 -8.09 -9.72 5.39
N TYR A 30 -8.36 -9.89 4.10
CA TYR A 30 -8.16 -8.89 3.07
C TYR A 30 -9.51 -8.50 2.47
N ILE A 31 -9.92 -7.25 2.67
CA ILE A 31 -11.17 -6.71 2.12
C ILE A 31 -10.82 -5.68 1.06
N ASN A 32 -11.12 -5.99 -0.20
CA ASN A 32 -10.94 -5.06 -1.31
C ASN A 32 -12.19 -4.18 -1.44
N ALA A 33 -12.01 -2.88 -1.54
CA ALA A 33 -13.10 -1.94 -1.68
C ALA A 33 -12.70 -0.78 -2.60
N ARG A 34 -13.72 -0.02 -3.01
CA ARG A 34 -13.57 1.11 -3.93
C ARG A 34 -14.51 2.23 -3.57
N PHE A 35 -14.10 3.45 -3.86
CA PHE A 35 -14.94 4.64 -3.73
C PHE A 35 -14.64 5.60 -4.88
N ARG A 36 -15.56 6.52 -5.14
CA ARG A 36 -15.34 7.56 -6.15
C ARG A 36 -14.34 8.58 -5.62
N SER A 37 -13.28 8.83 -6.38
CA SER A 37 -12.23 9.80 -6.02
C SER A 37 -12.87 11.18 -5.82
N PRO A 38 -12.56 11.91 -4.73
CA PRO A 38 -13.08 13.27 -4.51
C PRO A 38 -12.80 14.20 -5.69
N LEU A 39 -11.61 14.07 -6.30
CA LEU A 39 -11.22 14.87 -7.47
C LEU A 39 -12.17 14.65 -8.67
N ALA A 40 -12.71 13.45 -8.84
CA ALA A 40 -13.67 13.14 -9.90
C ALA A 40 -15.09 13.67 -9.62
N ASN A 41 -15.35 14.16 -8.40
CA ASN A 41 -16.59 14.86 -8.08
C ASN A 41 -16.46 16.35 -8.37
N TYR A 42 -15.32 16.94 -8.03
CA TYR A 42 -15.09 18.38 -8.20
C TYR A 42 -14.63 18.76 -9.62
N LEU A 43 -13.82 17.92 -10.27
CA LEU A 43 -13.21 18.19 -11.58
C LEU A 43 -13.41 17.00 -12.55
N PRO A 44 -14.65 16.62 -12.87
CA PRO A 44 -14.94 15.40 -13.64
C PRO A 44 -14.34 15.39 -15.06
N HIS A 45 -14.09 16.57 -15.65
CA HIS A 45 -13.54 16.69 -17.01
C HIS A 45 -12.01 16.64 -17.06
N LEU A 46 -11.33 16.79 -15.91
CA LEU A 46 -9.87 16.74 -15.82
C LEU A 46 -9.35 15.38 -15.37
N VAL A 47 -10.21 14.56 -14.76
CA VAL A 47 -9.82 13.26 -14.21
C VAL A 47 -10.11 12.16 -15.23
N PRO A 48 -9.09 11.39 -15.66
CA PRO A 48 -9.31 10.23 -16.50
C PRO A 48 -10.25 9.22 -15.83
N SER A 49 -11.04 8.49 -16.62
CA SER A 49 -12.06 7.55 -16.10
C SER A 49 -11.45 6.46 -15.20
N GLN A 50 -10.23 6.02 -15.49
CA GLN A 50 -9.47 5.05 -14.70
C GLN A 50 -9.09 5.61 -13.32
N VAL A 51 -8.78 6.91 -13.25
CA VAL A 51 -8.40 7.60 -12.02
C VAL A 51 -9.62 7.93 -11.16
N ALA A 52 -10.80 8.04 -11.77
CA ALA A 52 -12.03 8.44 -11.09
C ALA A 52 -12.47 7.46 -9.98
N THR A 53 -12.08 6.19 -10.06
CA THR A 53 -12.35 5.19 -9.02
C THR A 53 -11.10 4.95 -8.19
N ALA A 54 -11.17 5.24 -6.89
CA ALA A 54 -10.11 4.92 -5.95
C ALA A 54 -10.29 3.49 -5.43
N HIS A 55 -9.20 2.73 -5.42
CA HIS A 55 -9.14 1.37 -4.91
C HIS A 55 -8.38 1.36 -3.60
N PHE A 56 -8.90 0.65 -2.61
CA PHE A 56 -8.19 0.43 -1.36
C PHE A 56 -8.39 -0.99 -0.88
N GLN A 57 -7.52 -1.40 0.02
CA GLN A 57 -7.66 -2.65 0.72
C GLN A 57 -7.56 -2.45 2.22
N LEU A 58 -8.58 -2.93 2.95
CA LEU A 58 -8.52 -3.07 4.38
C LEU A 58 -7.90 -4.43 4.73
N VAL A 59 -6.92 -4.42 5.61
CA VAL A 59 -6.24 -5.62 6.10
C VAL A 59 -6.37 -5.68 7.62
N LEU A 60 -6.90 -6.79 8.09
CA LEU A 60 -7.16 -7.04 9.51
C LEU A 60 -6.56 -8.38 9.93
N SER A 61 -6.29 -8.54 11.23
CA SER A 61 -6.01 -9.86 11.81
C SER A 61 -7.27 -10.72 11.79
N CYS A 62 -7.15 -12.02 11.48
CA CYS A 62 -8.24 -12.98 11.74
C CYS A 62 -8.39 -13.28 13.23
N ASP A 63 -7.31 -13.10 14.00
CA ASP A 63 -7.30 -13.28 15.43
C ASP A 63 -7.90 -12.03 16.09
N HIS A 64 -9.22 -12.05 16.27
CA HIS A 64 -9.99 -11.05 17.03
C HIS A 64 -9.73 -11.15 18.55
N ARG A 65 -8.47 -11.35 18.97
CA ARG A 65 -8.07 -11.43 20.39
C ARG A 65 -8.25 -10.10 21.14
N PHE A 66 -8.69 -9.06 20.44
CA PHE A 66 -8.89 -7.73 20.98
C PHE A 66 -10.39 -7.45 20.97
N GLY A 67 -10.90 -7.06 22.14
CA GLY A 67 -12.32 -6.78 22.36
C GLY A 67 -12.91 -5.92 21.26
N ILE A 68 -14.20 -6.12 21.02
CA ILE A 68 -14.99 -5.57 19.91
C ILE A 68 -14.93 -4.04 19.79
N ASP A 69 -14.40 -3.35 20.81
CA ASP A 69 -14.61 -1.92 21.01
C ASP A 69 -13.61 -0.98 20.33
N SER A 70 -12.49 -1.45 19.75
CA SER A 70 -11.72 -0.63 18.77
C SER A 70 -10.49 -1.34 18.22
N ILE A 71 -10.54 -1.78 16.96
CA ILE A 71 -9.32 -2.09 16.21
C ILE A 71 -8.76 -0.77 15.70
N LEU A 72 -7.54 -0.42 16.08
CA LEU A 72 -6.86 0.75 15.52
C LEU A 72 -6.56 0.49 14.04
N ILE A 73 -6.96 1.40 13.16
CA ILE A 73 -6.73 1.30 11.72
C ILE A 73 -5.82 2.44 11.27
N GLY A 74 -4.63 2.11 10.80
CA GLY A 74 -3.73 3.06 10.15
C GLY A 74 -4.03 3.19 8.66
N ILE A 75 -4.01 4.40 8.11
CA ILE A 75 -4.07 4.62 6.66
C ILE A 75 -2.63 4.68 6.12
N CYS A 76 -2.27 3.75 5.25
CA CYS A 76 -0.95 3.70 4.62
C CYS A 76 -1.03 4.25 3.20
N TYR A 77 -0.54 5.47 3.01
CA TYR A 77 -0.37 6.06 1.68
C TYR A 77 0.76 5.37 0.90
N SER A 78 0.59 5.31 -0.43
CA SER A 78 1.64 4.80 -1.33
C SER A 78 2.68 5.88 -1.59
N GLY A 79 3.95 5.47 -1.68
CA GLY A 79 4.97 6.33 -2.27
C GLY A 79 4.79 6.48 -3.78
N THR A 80 5.49 7.44 -4.36
CA THR A 80 5.53 7.64 -5.82
C THR A 80 6.04 6.38 -6.53
N GLY A 81 5.35 5.94 -7.58
CA GLY A 81 5.72 4.74 -8.32
C GLY A 81 5.36 3.41 -7.63
N ASP A 82 4.60 3.42 -6.53
CA ASP A 82 4.06 2.18 -5.96
C ASP A 82 2.84 1.71 -6.77
N HIS A 83 2.90 0.45 -7.23
CA HIS A 83 1.82 -0.18 -7.99
C HIS A 83 1.18 -1.28 -7.13
N GLY A 84 -0.13 -1.14 -6.86
CA GLY A 84 -0.86 -2.05 -5.99
C GLY A 84 -0.49 -1.92 -4.51
N PHE A 85 -0.58 -3.05 -3.80
CA PHE A 85 -0.54 -3.07 -2.34
C PHE A 85 0.55 -3.98 -1.75
N SER A 86 1.13 -4.88 -2.55
CA SER A 86 1.92 -6.02 -2.07
C SER A 86 3.12 -5.62 -1.21
N ARG A 87 3.85 -4.57 -1.61
CA ARG A 87 5.01 -4.08 -0.84
C ARG A 87 4.58 -3.54 0.53
N ARG A 88 3.53 -2.70 0.56
CA ARG A 88 3.00 -2.13 1.80
C ARG A 88 2.39 -3.19 2.72
N ARG A 89 1.66 -4.16 2.15
CA ARG A 89 1.18 -5.34 2.90
C ARG A 89 2.32 -6.01 3.64
N LEU A 90 3.34 -6.38 2.88
CA LEU A 90 4.42 -7.22 3.39
C LEU A 90 5.30 -6.49 4.39
N PHE A 91 5.75 -5.27 4.08
CA PHE A 91 6.72 -4.57 4.92
C PHE A 91 6.07 -3.82 6.08
N THR A 92 4.86 -3.29 5.89
CA THR A 92 4.19 -2.44 6.88
C THR A 92 3.06 -3.20 7.57
N THR A 93 1.99 -3.51 6.87
CA THR A 93 0.73 -3.97 7.46
C THR A 93 0.84 -5.31 8.17
N VAL A 94 1.50 -6.29 7.56
CA VAL A 94 1.69 -7.62 8.18
C VAL A 94 2.59 -7.49 9.42
N THR A 95 3.60 -6.62 9.38
CA THR A 95 4.42 -6.33 10.56
C THR A 95 3.58 -5.69 11.66
N LEU A 96 2.74 -4.70 11.31
CA LEU A 96 1.85 -4.02 12.26
C LEU A 96 0.90 -5.02 12.91
N ILE A 97 0.18 -5.83 12.14
CA ILE A 97 -0.79 -6.83 12.64
C ILE A 97 -0.12 -7.87 13.55
N ASN A 98 1.08 -8.33 13.19
CA ASN A 98 1.74 -9.40 13.95
C ASN A 98 2.39 -8.90 15.24
N GLN A 99 2.78 -7.62 15.31
CA GLN A 99 3.46 -7.04 16.48
C GLN A 99 2.52 -6.20 17.35
N TYR A 100 1.44 -5.69 16.77
CA TYR A 100 0.49 -4.77 17.39
C TYR A 100 -0.94 -5.08 16.93
N PRO A 101 -1.97 -4.74 17.71
CA PRO A 101 -3.37 -4.90 17.30
C PRO A 101 -3.83 -3.82 16.30
N ILE A 102 -3.05 -3.57 15.25
CA ILE A 102 -3.25 -2.46 14.31
C ILE A 102 -3.53 -3.01 12.91
N GLY A 103 -4.75 -2.78 12.43
CA GLY A 103 -5.13 -3.01 11.04
C GLY A 103 -4.62 -1.89 10.12
N SER A 104 -4.74 -2.07 8.81
CA SER A 104 -4.36 -1.03 7.86
C SER A 104 -5.31 -0.90 6.68
N ILE A 105 -5.57 0.34 6.28
CA ILE A 105 -6.14 0.67 4.97
C ILE A 105 -4.98 1.02 4.03
N LEU A 106 -4.84 0.24 2.97
CA LEU A 106 -3.88 0.47 1.90
C LEU A 106 -4.60 1.15 0.74
N LEU A 107 -4.35 2.44 0.53
CA LEU A 107 -4.96 3.21 -0.57
C LEU A 107 -4.06 3.18 -1.81
N GLU A 108 -4.61 2.95 -3.00
CA GLU A 108 -3.84 3.04 -4.24
C GLU A 108 -3.80 4.48 -4.75
N ASN A 109 -2.59 4.97 -5.04
CA ASN A 109 -2.39 6.31 -5.58
C ASN A 109 -3.10 6.48 -6.94
N PRO A 110 -3.58 7.69 -7.25
CA PRO A 110 -4.04 8.01 -8.60
C PRO A 110 -2.89 7.80 -9.61
N TYR A 111 -3.22 7.45 -10.86
CA TYR A 111 -2.24 7.24 -11.94
C TYR A 111 -1.27 6.06 -11.75
N TYR A 112 -1.46 5.22 -10.73
CA TYR A 112 -0.68 4.00 -10.52
C TYR A 112 -1.58 2.77 -10.46
N GLY A 113 -0.98 1.60 -10.63
CA GLY A 113 -1.65 0.30 -10.63
C GLY A 113 -2.92 0.26 -11.48
N LEU A 114 -4.07 -0.05 -10.86
CA LEU A 114 -5.38 -0.13 -11.56
C LEU A 114 -5.92 1.23 -12.01
N ARG A 115 -5.39 2.31 -11.43
CA ARG A 115 -5.78 3.69 -11.72
C ARG A 115 -4.89 4.35 -12.77
N LYS A 116 -4.03 3.56 -13.44
CA LYS A 116 -3.11 4.06 -14.46
C LYS A 116 -3.81 4.19 -15.83
N PRO A 117 -3.80 5.38 -16.46
CA PRO A 117 -4.28 5.53 -17.84
C PRO A 117 -3.48 4.65 -18.84
N PRO A 118 -4.10 4.21 -19.94
CA PRO A 118 -3.48 3.31 -20.92
C PRO A 118 -2.25 3.93 -21.60
N ASP A 119 -2.29 5.24 -21.86
CA ASP A 119 -1.23 5.97 -22.55
C ASP A 119 -0.01 6.24 -21.65
N GLN A 120 -0.12 5.94 -20.35
CA GLN A 120 0.94 6.18 -19.39
C GLN A 120 1.97 5.04 -19.39
N SER A 121 3.23 5.38 -19.71
CA SER A 121 4.35 4.45 -19.68
C SER A 121 4.90 4.26 -18.26
N ARG A 122 4.92 3.01 -17.80
CA ARG A 122 5.44 2.61 -16.47
C ARG A 122 4.86 3.48 -15.35
N SER A 123 5.72 4.11 -14.55
CA SER A 123 5.39 4.96 -13.40
C SER A 123 5.53 6.45 -13.71
N SER A 124 5.83 6.80 -14.97
CA SER A 124 5.98 8.18 -15.41
C SER A 124 4.62 8.78 -15.66
N LEU A 125 4.27 9.84 -14.94
CA LEU A 125 3.02 10.59 -15.16
C LEU A 125 3.07 11.29 -16.52
N LEU A 126 1.89 11.48 -17.14
CA LEU A 126 1.78 12.15 -18.44
C LEU A 126 1.89 13.67 -18.31
N TYR A 127 1.28 14.24 -17.26
CA TYR A 127 1.30 15.66 -16.99
C TYR A 127 1.85 15.97 -15.60
N ILE A 128 2.48 17.14 -15.46
CA ILE A 128 2.99 17.61 -14.15
C ILE A 128 1.83 17.81 -13.16
N THR A 129 0.66 18.21 -13.65
CA THR A 129 -0.56 18.38 -12.84
C THR A 129 -1.11 17.08 -12.23
N ASP A 130 -0.60 15.92 -12.66
CA ASP A 130 -0.99 14.62 -12.11
C ASP A 130 -0.25 14.28 -10.80
N LEU A 131 0.76 15.07 -10.40
CA LEU A 131 1.47 14.99 -9.11
C LEU A 131 0.65 15.58 -7.97
#